data_AF-Q1RH14-F1
#
_entry.id   AF-Q1RH14-F1
#
_cell.length_a   1.000
_cell.length_b   1.000
_cell.length_c   1.000
_cell.angle_alpha   90.00
_cell.angle_beta   90.00
_cell.angle_gamma   90.00
#
_symmetry.space_group_name_H-M   'P 1'
#
loop_
_entity.id
_entity.type
_entity.pdbx_description
1 polymer ?
#
loop_
_entity_poly.entity_id
_entity_poly.type
_entity_poly.pdbx_seq_one_letter_code
_entity_poly.pdbx_strand_id
1 'polypeptide(L)'
;MINLRAELIELQKVFDEAISPEESNNNLDMKYSKISNIINSIQNILEPFLHHQQIYDNTVFLIGPTGVGKSTLLNYITGKDLYFRTYNDKPGIFPMDGEGIAYVGQGEGSTTIVPNIFRASTGDFQNISFIDCAGDFDSNGIIPEIINSKIKSIIAQNVKNAKILMVTSQDSISPSGSYGIIFKNGLEKSAQFLSDINYFKDSIGLIVSHAGRISNTNKTIESYLKSVSNNPQILKYKPAIENLIQHNRIATFSKYSDEIEENNLYTPPTWNLDQRNKIIDLIRNMTFKSIPKGLFNYSSSVEVREQMSIAFEIVKTKAASLLQYFCRASFT
;
A
#
# COMPACT_ATOMS: atom_id res chain seq x y z
N MET A 1 6.69 20.08 -17.40
CA MET A 1 6.25 18.83 -16.73
C MET A 1 7.15 18.62 -15.54
N ILE A 2 6.61 18.65 -14.33
CA ILE A 2 7.38 18.42 -13.09
C ILE A 2 7.77 16.94 -13.04
N ASN A 3 9.06 16.64 -12.88
CA ASN A 3 9.52 15.27 -12.66
C ASN A 3 9.33 14.93 -11.17
N LEU A 4 8.09 14.58 -10.82
CA LEU A 4 7.65 14.25 -9.45
C LEU A 4 8.62 13.29 -8.75
N ARG A 5 9.17 12.33 -9.49
CA ARG A 5 10.12 11.35 -8.97
C ARG A 5 11.45 11.99 -8.57
N ALA A 6 11.97 12.91 -9.37
CA ALA A 6 13.21 13.61 -9.06
C ALA A 6 13.06 14.49 -7.82
N GLU A 7 11.97 15.25 -7.72
CA GLU A 7 11.69 16.09 -6.54
C GLU A 7 11.50 15.26 -5.27
N LEU A 8 10.87 14.09 -5.36
CA LEU A 8 10.64 13.22 -4.20
C LEU A 8 11.89 12.42 -3.80
N ILE A 9 12.79 12.09 -4.74
CA ILE A 9 14.12 11.54 -4.44
C ILE A 9 15.01 12.61 -3.77
N GLU A 10 14.92 13.86 -4.23
CA GLU A 10 15.65 14.98 -3.63
C GLU A 10 15.16 15.27 -2.22
N LEU A 11 13.84 15.26 -2.02
CA LEU A 11 13.23 15.26 -0.69
C LEU A 11 13.76 14.09 0.15
N GLN A 12 13.79 12.85 -0.36
CA GLN A 12 14.35 11.66 0.35
C GLN A 12 15.79 11.87 0.83
N LYS A 13 16.64 12.54 0.04
CA LYS A 13 18.00 12.88 0.48
C LYS A 13 18.01 13.89 1.62
N VAL A 14 17.21 14.95 1.50
CA VAL A 14 17.03 15.96 2.57
C VAL A 14 16.48 15.29 3.86
N PHE A 15 15.64 14.26 3.70
CA PHE A 15 15.12 13.46 4.82
C PHE A 15 16.21 12.64 5.50
N ASP A 16 17.00 11.89 4.75
CA ASP A 16 18.03 11.01 5.30
C ASP A 16 19.12 11.83 6.04
N GLU A 17 19.43 13.04 5.54
CA GLU A 17 20.33 14.00 6.19
C GLU A 17 19.75 14.56 7.50
N ALA A 18 18.44 14.79 7.57
CA ALA A 18 17.76 15.31 8.76
C ALA A 18 17.64 14.30 9.91
N ILE A 19 17.84 13.01 9.64
CA ILE A 19 17.68 11.89 10.58
C ILE A 19 19.04 11.32 11.02
N SER A 20 20.16 11.84 10.50
CA SER A 20 21.51 11.47 10.93
C SER A 20 21.65 11.47 12.46
N PRO A 21 22.18 10.39 13.08
CA PRO A 21 22.23 10.23 14.54
C PRO A 21 23.12 11.24 15.29
N GLU A 22 23.78 12.17 14.61
CA GLU A 22 24.76 13.07 15.23
C GLU A 22 24.19 14.38 15.82
N GLU A 23 22.89 14.68 15.70
CA GLU A 23 22.32 15.85 16.40
C GLU A 23 21.68 15.47 17.74
N SER A 24 22.46 15.73 18.80
CA SER A 24 22.14 15.65 20.23
C SER A 24 20.68 15.98 20.61
N ASN A 25 20.23 15.38 21.73
CA ASN A 25 18.94 15.54 22.42
C ASN A 25 18.39 16.97 22.67
N ASN A 26 19.05 18.02 22.18
CA ASN A 26 18.76 19.42 22.49
C ASN A 26 17.98 20.20 21.42
N ASN A 27 17.39 19.57 20.39
CA ASN A 27 16.56 20.35 19.45
C ASN A 27 15.38 19.61 18.81
N LEU A 28 14.49 19.07 19.65
CA LEU A 28 13.19 18.53 19.20
C LEU A 28 12.41 19.53 18.34
N ASP A 29 12.46 20.83 18.65
CA ASP A 29 11.81 21.89 17.87
C ASP A 29 12.32 21.97 16.43
N MET A 30 13.62 21.76 16.21
CA MET A 30 14.22 21.75 14.88
C MET A 30 13.82 20.49 14.11
N LYS A 31 13.74 19.34 14.79
CA LYS A 31 13.26 18.07 14.21
C LYS A 31 11.80 18.18 13.76
N TYR A 32 10.91 18.70 14.59
CA TYR A 32 9.49 18.87 14.24
C TYR A 32 9.24 19.97 13.20
N SER A 33 10.02 21.06 13.21
CA SER A 33 9.99 22.07 12.14
C SER A 33 10.36 21.46 10.79
N LYS A 34 11.43 20.63 10.74
CA LYS A 34 11.80 19.88 9.53
C LYS A 34 10.65 18.98 9.07
N ILE A 35 10.03 18.19 9.96
CA ILE A 35 8.88 17.32 9.63
C ILE A 35 7.68 18.12 9.11
N SER A 36 7.37 19.26 9.70
CA SER A 36 6.27 20.13 9.23
C SER A 36 6.54 20.68 7.84
N ASN A 37 7.76 21.16 7.57
CA ASN A 37 8.16 21.65 6.24
C ASN A 37 8.05 20.55 5.19
N ILE A 38 8.48 19.35 5.55
CA ILE A 38 8.35 18.12 4.78
C ILE A 38 6.89 17.82 4.42
N ILE A 39 5.97 17.87 5.38
CA ILE A 39 4.55 17.57 5.16
C ILE A 39 3.95 18.63 4.23
N ASN A 40 4.30 19.89 4.45
CA ASN A 40 3.86 21.00 3.61
C ASN A 40 4.39 20.87 2.18
N SER A 41 5.66 20.51 1.99
CA SER A 41 6.24 20.24 0.67
C SER A 41 5.54 19.08 -0.03
N ILE A 42 5.27 17.98 0.68
CA ILE A 42 4.51 16.84 0.16
C ILE A 42 3.12 17.27 -0.31
N GLN A 43 2.40 18.07 0.49
CA GLN A 43 1.09 18.59 0.10
C GLN A 43 1.18 19.48 -1.14
N ASN A 44 2.13 20.42 -1.17
CA ASN A 44 2.30 21.35 -2.28
C ASN A 44 2.69 20.67 -3.59
N ILE A 45 3.33 19.49 -3.53
CA ILE A 45 3.71 18.70 -4.70
C ILE A 45 2.57 17.76 -5.13
N LEU A 46 1.94 17.07 -4.18
CA LEU A 46 0.96 16.02 -4.50
C LEU A 46 -0.42 16.54 -4.83
N GLU A 47 -0.93 17.57 -4.15
CA GLU A 47 -2.25 18.13 -4.44
C GLU A 47 -2.35 18.56 -5.91
N PRO A 48 -1.39 19.34 -6.46
CA PRO A 48 -1.38 19.63 -7.89
C PRO A 48 -1.24 18.36 -8.74
N PHE A 49 -0.33 17.44 -8.38
CA PHE A 49 -0.15 16.22 -9.17
C PHE A 49 -1.44 15.38 -9.28
N LEU A 50 -2.17 15.20 -8.18
CA LEU A 50 -3.43 14.45 -8.18
C LEU A 50 -4.53 15.19 -8.95
N HIS A 51 -4.60 16.52 -8.82
CA HIS A 51 -5.50 17.34 -9.62
C HIS A 51 -5.23 17.21 -11.13
N HIS A 52 -3.96 17.11 -11.54
CA HIS A 52 -3.56 16.93 -12.94
C HIS A 52 -3.71 15.49 -13.45
N GLN A 53 -3.59 14.48 -12.57
CA GLN A 53 -3.69 13.07 -12.94
C GLN A 53 -5.12 12.60 -13.20
N GLN A 54 -6.16 13.34 -12.77
CA GLN A 54 -7.57 12.97 -12.94
C GLN A 54 -7.83 11.51 -12.56
N ILE A 55 -7.77 11.20 -11.27
CA ILE A 55 -8.19 9.90 -10.74
C ILE A 55 -9.65 9.65 -11.13
N TYR A 56 -9.98 8.46 -11.61
CA TYR A 56 -11.36 8.10 -11.90
C TYR A 56 -12.17 7.92 -10.61
N ASP A 57 -13.48 8.16 -10.70
CA ASP A 57 -14.40 8.04 -9.55
C ASP A 57 -14.32 6.67 -8.87
N ASN A 58 -14.05 5.62 -9.65
CA ASN A 58 -13.91 4.25 -9.19
C ASN A 58 -12.43 3.87 -9.07
N THR A 59 -12.01 3.54 -7.85
CA THR A 59 -10.61 3.23 -7.54
C THR A 59 -10.45 1.88 -6.83
N VAL A 60 -9.44 1.10 -7.21
CA VAL A 60 -9.01 -0.10 -6.51
C VAL A 60 -7.68 0.18 -5.80
N PHE A 61 -7.68 0.11 -4.47
CA PHE A 61 -6.46 0.20 -3.67
C PHE A 61 -5.82 -1.19 -3.54
N LEU A 62 -4.55 -1.32 -3.91
CA LEU A 62 -3.75 -2.50 -3.57
C LEU A 62 -3.03 -2.24 -2.26
N ILE A 63 -3.31 -3.06 -1.23
CA ILE A 63 -2.70 -2.92 0.09
C ILE A 63 -2.01 -4.20 0.51
N GLY A 64 -0.87 -4.09 1.19
CA GLY A 64 -0.10 -5.24 1.64
C GLY A 64 1.39 -4.94 1.84
N PRO A 65 2.14 -5.86 2.48
CA PRO A 65 3.59 -5.77 2.72
C PRO A 65 4.42 -5.35 1.52
N THR A 66 5.55 -4.69 1.78
CA THR A 66 6.64 -4.58 0.79
C THR A 66 7.05 -5.97 0.33
N GLY A 67 7.40 -6.11 -0.95
CA GLY A 67 7.85 -7.39 -1.52
C GLY A 67 6.74 -8.42 -1.76
N VAL A 68 5.49 -8.15 -1.39
CA VAL A 68 4.38 -9.12 -1.56
C VAL A 68 3.91 -9.26 -3.02
N GLY A 69 4.43 -8.45 -3.94
CA GLY A 69 4.14 -8.53 -5.38
C GLY A 69 2.95 -7.69 -5.86
N LYS A 70 2.59 -6.59 -5.19
CA LYS A 70 1.48 -5.70 -5.61
C LYS A 70 1.70 -5.11 -7.01
N SER A 71 2.86 -4.50 -7.25
CA SER A 71 3.20 -3.89 -8.54
C SER A 71 3.30 -4.94 -9.65
N THR A 72 3.86 -6.12 -9.34
CA THR A 72 3.88 -7.27 -10.26
C THR A 72 2.48 -7.74 -10.60
N LEU A 73 1.60 -7.88 -9.60
CA LEU A 73 0.20 -8.25 -9.78
C LEU A 73 -0.53 -7.24 -10.67
N LEU A 74 -0.29 -5.94 -10.47
CA LEU A 74 -0.91 -4.90 -11.29
C LEU A 74 -0.49 -5.01 -12.76
N ASN A 75 0.80 -5.24 -13.05
CA ASN A 75 1.27 -5.54 -14.40
C ASN A 75 0.59 -6.79 -14.98
N TYR A 76 0.49 -7.86 -14.19
CA TYR A 76 -0.12 -9.11 -14.62
C TYR A 76 -1.60 -8.96 -15.01
N ILE A 77 -2.42 -8.34 -14.15
CA ILE A 77 -3.87 -8.21 -14.41
C ILE A 77 -4.15 -7.24 -15.56
N THR A 78 -3.28 -6.24 -15.75
CA THR A 78 -3.38 -5.27 -16.86
C THR A 78 -2.84 -5.79 -18.19
N GLY A 79 -2.35 -7.04 -18.21
CA GLY A 79 -1.99 -7.74 -19.45
C GLY A 79 -0.59 -7.48 -19.94
N LYS A 80 0.30 -7.08 -19.03
CA LYS A 80 1.72 -7.11 -19.30
C LYS A 80 2.25 -8.52 -19.12
N ASP A 81 3.04 -8.94 -20.11
CA ASP A 81 3.83 -10.15 -20.01
C ASP A 81 4.85 -9.99 -18.89
N LEU A 82 5.00 -11.05 -18.10
CA LEU A 82 5.96 -11.10 -17.01
C LEU A 82 7.00 -12.15 -17.34
N TYR A 83 8.25 -11.87 -17.05
CA TYR A 83 9.38 -12.73 -17.32
C TYR A 83 10.10 -13.05 -16.02
N PHE A 84 10.59 -14.27 -15.92
CA PHE A 84 11.47 -14.65 -14.83
C PHE A 84 12.82 -13.95 -15.00
N ARG A 85 13.28 -13.26 -13.96
CA ARG A 85 14.58 -12.57 -13.94
C ARG A 85 15.18 -12.61 -12.55
N THR A 86 16.50 -12.56 -12.48
CA THR A 86 17.23 -12.39 -11.23
C THR A 86 17.78 -10.96 -11.15
N TYR A 87 17.41 -10.22 -10.11
CA TYR A 87 17.97 -8.90 -9.84
C TYR A 87 18.61 -8.92 -8.45
N ASN A 88 19.89 -8.53 -8.34
CA ASN A 88 20.66 -8.55 -7.09
C ASN A 88 20.55 -9.90 -6.35
N ASP A 89 20.76 -11.00 -7.08
CA ASP A 89 20.66 -12.39 -6.60
C ASP A 89 19.28 -12.79 -6.06
N LYS A 90 18.24 -11.97 -6.27
CA LYS A 90 16.87 -12.29 -5.89
C LYS A 90 16.04 -12.64 -7.13
N PRO A 91 15.57 -13.89 -7.23
CA PRO A 91 14.71 -14.31 -8.32
C PRO A 91 13.32 -13.69 -8.18
N GLY A 92 12.71 -13.34 -9.31
CA GLY A 92 11.35 -12.81 -9.34
C GLY A 92 10.75 -12.79 -10.74
N ILE A 93 9.53 -12.28 -10.83
CA ILE A 93 8.82 -12.09 -12.10
C ILE A 93 8.52 -10.61 -12.31
N PHE A 94 8.92 -10.11 -13.48
CA PHE A 94 8.95 -8.69 -13.79
C PHE A 94 8.49 -8.46 -15.24
N PRO A 95 7.82 -7.34 -15.55
CA PRO A 95 7.65 -6.93 -16.94
C PRO A 95 9.01 -6.68 -17.60
N MET A 96 9.08 -6.67 -18.94
CA MET A 96 10.30 -6.19 -19.61
C MET A 96 10.58 -4.73 -19.25
N ASP A 97 11.85 -4.34 -19.27
CA ASP A 97 12.28 -3.00 -18.91
C ASP A 97 11.59 -1.96 -19.79
N GLY A 98 10.95 -0.97 -19.15
CA GLY A 98 10.18 0.08 -19.85
C GLY A 98 8.77 -0.34 -20.31
N GLU A 99 8.39 -1.61 -20.19
CA GLU A 99 7.07 -2.10 -20.61
C GLU A 99 6.05 -2.20 -19.45
N GLY A 100 6.55 -2.13 -18.22
CA GLY A 100 5.74 -2.15 -17.01
C GLY A 100 4.90 -0.89 -16.83
N ILE A 101 3.65 -1.10 -16.45
CA ILE A 101 2.70 -0.04 -16.03
C ILE A 101 2.96 0.38 -14.58
N ALA A 102 3.38 -0.57 -13.74
CA ALA A 102 3.73 -0.32 -12.35
C ALA A 102 5.20 -0.68 -12.12
N TYR A 103 5.92 0.19 -11.42
CA TYR A 103 7.33 -0.06 -11.11
C TYR A 103 7.46 -1.17 -10.07
N VAL A 104 8.23 -2.22 -10.41
CA VAL A 104 8.56 -3.30 -9.48
C VAL A 104 9.98 -3.05 -8.96
N GLY A 105 10.14 -2.84 -7.66
CA GLY A 105 11.46 -2.55 -7.07
C GLY A 105 12.44 -3.73 -7.21
N GLN A 106 13.65 -3.41 -7.68
CA GLN A 106 14.72 -4.38 -7.98
C GLN A 106 15.55 -4.70 -6.72
N GLY A 107 14.97 -5.44 -5.76
CA GLY A 107 15.73 -6.18 -4.75
C GLY A 107 16.35 -5.41 -3.58
N GLU A 108 16.56 -4.10 -3.68
CA GLU A 108 16.97 -3.22 -2.58
C GLU A 108 15.78 -2.36 -2.13
N GLY A 109 15.31 -2.61 -0.90
CA GLY A 109 14.31 -1.83 -0.16
C GLY A 109 13.43 -0.91 -1.00
N SER A 110 12.45 -1.46 -1.73
CA SER A 110 11.51 -0.67 -2.54
C SER A 110 10.61 0.17 -1.63
N THR A 111 11.14 1.27 -1.11
CA THR A 111 10.42 2.39 -0.50
C THR A 111 9.75 3.15 -1.61
N THR A 112 8.67 2.58 -2.13
CA THR A 112 7.73 3.27 -3.00
C THR A 112 7.05 4.37 -2.16
N ILE A 113 7.74 5.49 -1.91
CA ILE A 113 7.17 6.62 -1.15
C ILE A 113 5.98 7.20 -1.91
N VAL A 114 6.01 7.09 -3.24
CA VAL A 114 4.98 7.59 -4.16
C VAL A 114 4.15 6.42 -4.66
N PRO A 115 2.84 6.36 -4.36
CA PRO A 115 1.99 5.31 -4.88
C PRO A 115 1.92 5.38 -6.40
N ASN A 116 1.97 4.22 -7.06
CA ASN A 116 1.76 4.17 -8.51
C ASN A 116 0.25 4.28 -8.77
N ILE A 117 -0.15 5.34 -9.46
CA ILE A 117 -1.53 5.53 -9.93
C ILE A 117 -1.59 5.08 -11.38
N PHE A 118 -2.27 3.96 -11.62
CA PHE A 118 -2.56 3.50 -12.96
C PHE A 118 -4.02 3.78 -13.31
N ARG A 119 -4.25 4.30 -14.52
CA ARG A 119 -5.60 4.59 -15.04
C ARG A 119 -5.89 3.61 -16.16
N ALA A 120 -6.77 2.65 -15.90
CA ALA A 120 -7.25 1.74 -16.92
C ALA A 120 -8.36 2.42 -17.71
N SER A 121 -8.08 2.82 -18.95
CA SER A 121 -9.06 3.44 -19.86
C SER A 121 -9.72 2.45 -20.83
N THR A 122 -9.24 1.20 -20.86
CA THR A 122 -9.67 0.15 -21.80
C THR A 122 -9.67 -1.23 -21.15
N GLY A 123 -10.34 -2.20 -21.78
CA GLY A 123 -10.35 -3.61 -21.34
C GLY A 123 -11.24 -3.86 -20.12
N ASP A 124 -10.92 -4.89 -19.33
CA ASP A 124 -11.71 -5.35 -18.19
C ASP A 124 -11.88 -4.33 -17.05
N PHE A 125 -11.10 -3.25 -17.08
CA PHE A 125 -11.07 -2.24 -16.02
C PHE A 125 -11.33 -0.82 -16.53
N GLN A 126 -12.14 -0.66 -17.57
CA GLN A 126 -12.46 0.64 -18.14
C GLN A 126 -12.94 1.66 -17.07
N ASN A 127 -12.32 2.83 -17.06
CA ASN A 127 -12.58 3.94 -16.12
C ASN A 127 -12.37 3.57 -14.65
N ILE A 128 -11.38 2.71 -14.38
CA ILE A 128 -10.95 2.36 -13.03
C ILE A 128 -9.51 2.82 -12.82
N SER A 129 -9.28 3.49 -11.69
CA SER A 129 -7.94 3.79 -11.22
C SER A 129 -7.45 2.67 -10.29
N PHE A 130 -6.24 2.17 -10.51
CA PHE A 130 -5.55 1.31 -9.56
C PHE A 130 -4.51 2.14 -8.83
N ILE A 131 -4.50 2.02 -7.52
CA ILE A 131 -3.53 2.70 -6.67
C ILE A 131 -2.73 1.62 -5.96
N ASP A 132 -1.53 1.39 -6.48
CA ASP A 132 -0.52 0.58 -5.83
C ASP A 132 0.11 1.42 -4.72
N CYS A 133 -0.42 1.25 -3.52
CA CYS A 133 0.11 1.91 -2.35
C CYS A 133 1.53 1.43 -2.09
N ALA A 134 2.37 2.33 -1.58
CA ALA A 134 3.62 1.99 -0.90
C ALA A 134 3.45 0.70 -0.10
N GLY A 135 4.45 -0.18 -0.14
CA GLY A 135 4.51 -1.28 0.80
C GLY A 135 4.27 -0.75 2.21
N ASP A 136 3.15 -1.17 2.79
CA ASP A 136 2.96 -0.99 4.21
C ASP A 136 3.93 -1.95 4.91
N PHE A 137 4.08 -1.80 6.22
CA PHE A 137 4.76 -2.79 7.06
C PHE A 137 6.30 -2.81 6.96
N ASP A 138 6.94 -1.89 6.23
CA ASP A 138 8.40 -1.72 6.27
C ASP A 138 8.84 -0.90 7.49
N SER A 139 9.84 -1.42 8.22
CA SER A 139 10.38 -0.86 9.45
C SER A 139 11.37 0.29 9.23
N ASN A 140 11.28 1.01 8.12
CA ASN A 140 12.23 2.07 7.73
C ASN A 140 12.09 3.36 8.57
N GLY A 141 11.50 3.27 9.75
CA GLY A 141 11.36 4.35 10.71
C GLY A 141 10.04 5.10 10.62
N ILE A 142 9.82 5.96 11.61
CA ILE A 142 8.57 6.69 11.84
C ILE A 142 8.28 7.73 10.75
N ILE A 143 9.31 8.25 10.08
CA ILE A 143 9.19 9.34 9.11
C ILE A 143 8.62 8.84 7.76
N PRO A 144 9.14 7.78 7.11
CA PRO A 144 8.49 7.20 5.94
C PRO A 144 7.03 6.78 6.19
N GLU A 145 6.71 6.32 7.41
CA GLU A 145 5.34 5.98 7.80
C GLU A 145 4.41 7.21 7.83
N ILE A 146 4.88 8.34 8.38
CA ILE A 146 4.15 9.62 8.36
C ILE A 146 3.89 10.08 6.92
N ILE A 147 4.91 10.03 6.06
CA ILE A 147 4.82 10.45 4.66
C ILE A 147 3.81 9.57 3.93
N ASN A 148 4.00 8.25 3.95
CA ASN A 148 3.10 7.30 3.30
C ASN A 148 1.65 7.48 3.76
N SER A 149 1.45 7.70 5.06
CA SER A 149 0.12 7.94 5.62
C SER A 149 -0.50 9.23 5.10
N LYS A 150 0.28 10.32 5.01
CA LYS A 150 -0.19 11.61 4.49
C LYS A 150 -0.57 11.49 3.02
N ILE A 151 0.26 10.84 2.22
CA ILE A 151 0.01 10.63 0.78
C ILE A 151 -1.28 9.84 0.57
N LYS A 152 -1.46 8.74 1.30
CA LYS A 152 -2.70 7.95 1.24
C LYS A 152 -3.92 8.73 1.69
N SER A 153 -3.79 9.58 2.72
CA SER A 153 -4.89 10.44 3.17
C SER A 153 -5.31 11.42 2.07
N ILE A 154 -4.37 12.10 1.43
CA ILE A 154 -4.65 13.03 0.32
C ILE A 154 -5.32 12.29 -0.84
N ILE A 155 -4.82 11.11 -1.20
CA ILE A 155 -5.42 10.28 -2.27
C ILE A 155 -6.83 9.85 -1.89
N ALA A 156 -7.04 9.33 -0.68
CA ALA A 156 -8.33 8.85 -0.23
C ALA A 156 -9.39 9.98 -0.19
N GLN A 157 -9.00 11.22 0.07
CA GLN A 157 -9.89 12.39 0.01
C GLN A 157 -10.35 12.73 -1.41
N ASN A 158 -9.59 12.30 -2.43
CA ASN A 158 -9.88 12.55 -3.84
C ASN A 158 -10.56 11.36 -4.53
N VAL A 159 -10.75 10.23 -3.84
CA VAL A 159 -11.44 9.05 -4.37
C VAL A 159 -12.91 9.06 -3.95
N LYS A 160 -13.83 8.86 -4.90
CA LYS A 160 -15.27 8.77 -4.60
C LYS A 160 -15.67 7.38 -4.15
N ASN A 161 -15.30 6.35 -4.91
CA ASN A 161 -15.64 4.97 -4.63
C ASN A 161 -14.40 4.07 -4.62
N ALA A 162 -14.32 3.17 -3.62
CA ALA A 162 -13.20 2.25 -3.44
C ALA A 162 -13.60 0.77 -3.50
N LYS A 163 -12.68 -0.02 -4.05
CA LYS A 163 -12.45 -1.43 -3.73
C LYS A 163 -11.09 -1.56 -3.07
N ILE A 164 -10.93 -2.56 -2.21
CA ILE A 164 -9.70 -2.84 -1.50
C ILE A 164 -9.23 -4.24 -1.88
N LEU A 165 -8.08 -4.32 -2.54
CA LEU A 165 -7.43 -5.57 -2.88
C LEU A 165 -6.27 -5.80 -1.91
N MET A 166 -6.49 -6.66 -0.92
CA MET A 166 -5.46 -7.07 0.02
C MET A 166 -4.54 -8.09 -0.65
N VAL A 167 -3.23 -7.88 -0.57
CA VAL A 167 -2.22 -8.79 -1.11
C VAL A 167 -1.34 -9.30 0.03
N THR A 168 -1.29 -10.61 0.21
CA THR A 168 -0.46 -11.29 1.22
C THR A 168 0.26 -12.47 0.58
N SER A 169 1.44 -12.86 1.09
CA SER A 169 2.10 -14.07 0.58
C SER A 169 1.49 -15.32 1.21
N GLN A 170 1.57 -16.47 0.52
CA GLN A 170 1.16 -17.74 1.11
C GLN A 170 1.91 -18.03 2.43
N ASP A 171 3.20 -17.71 2.48
CA ASP A 171 4.00 -17.91 3.70
C ASP A 171 3.45 -17.08 4.86
N SER A 172 3.02 -15.84 4.61
CA SER A 172 2.47 -14.93 5.64
C SER A 172 1.20 -15.43 6.32
N ILE A 173 0.43 -16.32 5.69
CA ILE A 173 -0.79 -16.93 6.25
C ILE A 173 -0.57 -18.36 6.77
N SER A 174 0.56 -18.97 6.41
CA SER A 174 0.90 -20.34 6.76
C SER A 174 1.46 -20.48 8.19
N PRO A 175 1.63 -21.71 8.71
CA PRO A 175 2.34 -21.94 9.97
C PRO A 175 3.77 -21.37 9.98
N SER A 176 4.49 -21.39 8.85
CA SER A 176 5.85 -20.85 8.74
C SER A 176 5.91 -19.32 8.81
N GLY A 177 4.80 -18.61 8.54
CA GLY A 177 4.65 -17.16 8.77
C GLY A 177 4.29 -16.80 10.21
N SER A 178 4.79 -17.58 11.17
CA SER A 178 4.44 -17.47 12.59
C SER A 178 2.94 -17.59 12.83
N TYR A 179 2.29 -18.60 12.24
CA TYR A 179 0.85 -18.87 12.40
C TYR A 179 -0.05 -17.67 12.05
N GLY A 180 0.29 -16.95 10.98
CA GLY A 180 -0.50 -15.83 10.50
C GLY A 180 -0.30 -14.52 11.27
N ILE A 181 0.75 -14.37 12.09
CA ILE A 181 1.07 -13.09 12.75
C ILE A 181 1.41 -12.01 11.71
N ILE A 182 2.12 -12.34 10.63
CA ILE A 182 2.44 -11.39 9.56
C ILE A 182 1.14 -10.93 8.88
N PHE A 183 0.26 -11.87 8.58
CA PHE A 183 -1.06 -11.56 8.03
C PHE A 183 -1.94 -10.77 9.00
N LYS A 184 -1.91 -11.07 10.31
CA LYS A 184 -2.57 -10.29 11.36
C LYS A 184 -2.11 -8.84 11.31
N ASN A 185 -0.80 -8.60 11.35
CA ASN A 185 -0.25 -7.26 11.33
C ASN A 185 -0.72 -6.53 10.07
N GLY A 186 -0.70 -7.26 8.93
CA GLY A 186 -1.32 -6.91 7.65
C GLY A 186 -2.74 -6.36 7.78
N LEU A 187 -3.63 -7.18 8.34
CA LEU A 187 -5.03 -6.85 8.59
C LEU A 187 -5.19 -5.68 9.56
N GLU A 188 -4.37 -5.60 10.61
CA GLU A 188 -4.44 -4.54 11.60
C GLU A 188 -4.14 -3.17 11.00
N LYS A 189 -3.06 -3.02 10.22
CA LYS A 189 -2.81 -1.73 9.57
C LYS A 189 -3.78 -1.45 8.43
N SER A 190 -4.26 -2.47 7.73
CA SER A 190 -5.34 -2.31 6.74
C SER A 190 -6.61 -1.78 7.41
N ALA A 191 -6.97 -2.32 8.57
CA ALA A 191 -8.09 -1.84 9.36
C ALA A 191 -7.85 -0.44 9.94
N GLN A 192 -6.61 -0.10 10.31
CA GLN A 192 -6.25 1.28 10.69
C GLN A 192 -6.41 2.23 9.50
N PHE A 193 -6.00 1.84 8.30
CA PHE A 193 -6.16 2.65 7.10
C PHE A 193 -7.64 2.85 6.73
N LEU A 194 -8.45 1.79 6.82
CA LEU A 194 -9.88 1.81 6.44
C LEU A 194 -10.81 2.35 7.53
N SER A 195 -10.33 2.50 8.77
CA SER A 195 -11.08 2.77 10.02
C SER A 195 -12.16 1.78 10.41
N ASP A 196 -12.90 1.23 9.46
CA ASP A 196 -13.89 0.17 9.64
C ASP A 196 -13.81 -0.83 8.48
N ILE A 197 -13.07 -1.92 8.70
CA ILE A 197 -12.93 -2.99 7.70
C ILE A 197 -14.27 -3.70 7.39
N ASN A 198 -15.22 -3.69 8.32
CA ASN A 198 -16.52 -4.34 8.13
C ASN A 198 -17.44 -3.52 7.22
N TYR A 199 -17.33 -2.19 7.24
CA TYR A 199 -18.00 -1.32 6.27
C TYR A 199 -17.64 -1.70 4.82
N PHE A 200 -16.38 -2.06 4.60
CA PHE A 200 -15.84 -2.47 3.31
C PHE A 200 -15.94 -3.97 3.03
N LYS A 201 -16.64 -4.78 3.84
CA LYS A 201 -16.66 -6.24 3.67
C LYS A 201 -16.97 -6.69 2.23
N ASP A 202 -17.89 -5.99 1.55
CA ASP A 202 -18.32 -6.28 0.17
C ASP A 202 -17.42 -5.70 -0.93
N SER A 203 -16.42 -4.95 -0.52
CA SER A 203 -15.44 -4.24 -1.35
C SER A 203 -14.02 -4.74 -1.13
N ILE A 204 -13.82 -5.73 -0.24
CA ILE A 204 -12.52 -6.31 0.04
C ILE A 204 -12.38 -7.65 -0.69
N GLY A 205 -11.24 -7.82 -1.34
CA GLY A 205 -10.79 -9.09 -1.92
C GLY A 205 -9.39 -9.41 -1.44
N LEU A 206 -9.06 -10.70 -1.40
CA LEU A 206 -7.74 -11.18 -0.97
C LEU A 206 -7.03 -11.89 -2.13
N ILE A 207 -5.82 -11.44 -2.42
CA ILE A 207 -4.88 -12.10 -3.30
C ILE A 207 -3.78 -12.73 -2.45
N VAL A 208 -3.66 -14.05 -2.55
CA VAL A 208 -2.54 -14.77 -1.94
C VAL A 208 -1.45 -14.96 -3.00
N SER A 209 -0.41 -14.14 -2.88
CA SER A 209 0.76 -14.15 -3.76
C SER A 209 1.78 -15.21 -3.35
N HIS A 210 2.76 -15.44 -4.22
CA HIS A 210 3.79 -16.48 -4.05
C HIS A 210 3.16 -17.86 -3.81
N ALA A 211 1.95 -18.08 -4.34
CA ALA A 211 1.21 -19.30 -4.06
C ALA A 211 1.92 -20.51 -4.69
N GLY A 212 1.95 -21.62 -3.96
CA GLY A 212 2.55 -22.87 -4.41
C GLY A 212 1.95 -23.35 -5.73
N ARG A 213 2.74 -24.07 -6.52
CA ARG A 213 2.33 -24.57 -7.84
C ARG A 213 1.76 -25.99 -7.81
N ILE A 214 1.22 -26.42 -6.68
CA ILE A 214 0.61 -27.75 -6.47
C ILE A 214 -0.92 -27.68 -6.47
N SER A 215 -1.58 -28.75 -6.92
CA SER A 215 -3.05 -28.75 -7.16
C SER A 215 -3.91 -28.55 -5.90
N ASN A 216 -3.36 -28.78 -4.71
CA ASN A 216 -4.05 -28.57 -3.43
C ASN A 216 -3.81 -27.16 -2.83
N THR A 217 -3.04 -26.27 -3.48
CA THR A 217 -2.67 -24.94 -2.96
C THR A 217 -3.88 -24.15 -2.47
N ASN A 218 -4.98 -24.08 -3.23
CA ASN A 218 -6.19 -23.34 -2.83
C ASN A 218 -6.83 -23.91 -1.55
N LYS A 219 -6.90 -25.24 -1.43
CA LYS A 219 -7.44 -25.92 -0.21
C LYS A 219 -6.55 -25.65 1.00
N THR A 220 -5.24 -25.66 0.81
CA THR A 220 -4.26 -25.35 1.85
C THR A 220 -4.41 -23.92 2.34
N ILE A 221 -4.51 -22.96 1.42
CA ILE A 221 -4.71 -21.53 1.73
C ILE A 221 -6.02 -21.32 2.50
N GLU A 222 -7.11 -21.94 2.07
CA GLU A 222 -8.39 -21.84 2.77
C GLU A 222 -8.30 -22.41 4.20
N SER A 223 -7.62 -23.55 4.37
CA SER A 223 -7.37 -24.13 5.69
C SER A 223 -6.55 -23.21 6.59
N TYR A 224 -5.52 -22.55 6.03
CA TYR A 224 -4.72 -21.57 6.75
C TYR A 224 -5.55 -20.36 7.17
N LEU A 225 -6.36 -19.79 6.28
CA LEU A 225 -7.24 -18.67 6.61
C LEU A 225 -8.29 -19.05 7.68
N LYS A 226 -8.82 -20.27 7.64
CA LYS A 226 -9.72 -20.78 8.70
C LYS A 226 -9.00 -20.88 10.05
N SER A 227 -7.78 -21.44 10.08
CA SER A 227 -6.96 -21.51 11.30
C SER A 227 -6.68 -20.12 11.87
N VAL A 228 -6.23 -19.20 11.01
CA VAL A 228 -5.97 -17.79 11.31
C VAL A 228 -7.23 -17.14 11.88
N SER A 229 -8.39 -17.27 11.24
CA SER A 229 -9.65 -16.66 11.71
C SER A 229 -10.06 -17.06 13.14
N ASN A 230 -9.56 -18.19 13.66
CA ASN A 230 -9.81 -18.67 15.02
C ASN A 230 -8.71 -18.30 16.03
N ASN A 231 -7.66 -17.60 15.60
CA ASN A 231 -6.64 -17.10 16.51
C ASN A 231 -7.22 -15.99 17.40
N PRO A 232 -7.13 -16.10 18.75
CA PRO A 232 -7.69 -15.12 19.68
C PRO A 232 -7.24 -13.68 19.42
N GLN A 233 -6.03 -13.48 18.89
CA GLN A 233 -5.48 -12.13 18.64
C GLN A 233 -6.11 -11.42 17.43
N ILE A 234 -6.86 -12.14 16.57
CA ILE A 234 -7.51 -11.58 15.38
C ILE A 234 -9.00 -11.89 15.30
N LEU A 235 -9.59 -12.34 16.41
CA LEU A 235 -11.00 -12.68 16.47
C LEU A 235 -11.91 -11.50 16.06
N LYS A 236 -11.48 -10.25 16.31
CA LYS A 236 -12.17 -9.03 15.84
C LYS A 236 -12.32 -8.95 14.30
N TYR A 237 -11.44 -9.60 13.54
CA TYR A 237 -11.45 -9.62 12.07
C TYR A 237 -12.06 -10.90 11.49
N LYS A 238 -12.47 -11.85 12.34
CA LYS A 238 -13.11 -13.10 11.91
C LYS A 238 -14.27 -12.88 10.94
N PRO A 239 -15.21 -11.93 11.16
CA PRO A 239 -16.30 -11.70 10.21
C PRO A 239 -15.82 -11.31 8.81
N ALA A 240 -14.77 -10.48 8.71
CA ALA A 240 -14.20 -10.08 7.42
C ALA A 240 -13.52 -11.26 6.71
N ILE A 241 -12.76 -12.09 7.46
CA ILE A 241 -12.10 -13.28 6.90
C ILE A 241 -13.13 -14.32 6.45
N GLU A 242 -14.16 -14.58 7.26
CA GLU A 242 -15.26 -15.49 6.91
C GLU A 242 -16.03 -15.00 5.69
N ASN A 243 -16.26 -13.68 5.59
CA ASN A 243 -16.90 -13.07 4.42
C ASN A 243 -16.08 -13.28 3.14
N LEU A 244 -14.74 -13.16 3.21
CA LEU A 244 -13.86 -13.47 2.08
C LEU A 244 -14.00 -14.93 1.62
N ILE A 245 -14.04 -15.87 2.57
CA ILE A 245 -14.17 -17.30 2.29
C ILE A 245 -15.56 -17.63 1.72
N GLN A 246 -16.62 -17.19 2.39
CA GLN A 246 -18.01 -17.52 2.04
C GLN A 246 -18.44 -16.98 0.68
N HIS A 247 -17.88 -15.85 0.26
CA HIS A 247 -18.23 -15.21 -1.02
C HIS A 247 -17.18 -15.40 -2.12
N ASN A 248 -16.27 -16.37 -1.97
CA ASN A 248 -15.22 -16.67 -2.96
C ASN A 248 -14.39 -15.43 -3.36
N ARG A 249 -14.08 -14.54 -2.41
CA ARG A 249 -13.27 -13.33 -2.64
C ARG A 249 -11.79 -13.55 -2.37
N ILE A 250 -11.31 -14.75 -2.68
CA ILE A 250 -9.92 -15.15 -2.52
C ILE A 250 -9.43 -15.69 -3.87
N ALA A 251 -8.33 -15.13 -4.39
CA ALA A 251 -7.65 -15.67 -5.55
C ALA A 251 -6.15 -15.84 -5.26
N THR A 252 -5.50 -16.67 -6.06
CA THR A 252 -4.09 -16.99 -5.91
C THR A 252 -3.28 -16.40 -7.06
N PHE A 253 -2.10 -15.87 -6.73
CA PHE A 253 -1.09 -15.44 -7.69
C PHE A 253 0.17 -16.27 -7.45
N SER A 254 0.34 -17.33 -8.25
CA SER A 254 1.38 -18.32 -8.02
C SER A 254 2.79 -17.78 -8.28
N LYS A 255 3.75 -18.27 -7.49
CA LYS A 255 5.18 -18.06 -7.77
C LYS A 255 5.56 -18.64 -9.14
N TYR A 256 6.74 -18.27 -9.63
CA TYR A 256 7.34 -18.86 -10.82
C TYR A 256 7.65 -20.36 -10.61
N SER A 257 7.86 -21.12 -11.70
CA SER A 257 8.25 -22.54 -11.62
C SER A 257 9.69 -22.66 -11.14
N ASP A 258 10.01 -23.60 -10.27
CA ASP A 258 11.40 -23.78 -9.81
C ASP A 258 12.34 -24.25 -10.96
N GLU A 259 11.75 -24.71 -12.08
CA GLU A 259 12.43 -25.13 -13.31
C GLU A 259 12.49 -24.02 -14.40
N ILE A 260 12.00 -22.82 -14.12
CA ILE A 260 11.99 -21.75 -15.14
C ILE A 260 13.39 -21.18 -15.35
N GLU A 261 13.81 -21.08 -16.61
CA GLU A 261 15.07 -20.42 -16.97
C GLU A 261 14.91 -18.89 -17.02
N GLU A 262 16.03 -18.18 -16.84
CA GLU A 262 16.07 -16.72 -16.91
C GLU A 262 15.57 -16.19 -18.27
N ASN A 263 14.83 -15.09 -18.22
CA ASN A 263 14.13 -14.45 -19.34
C ASN A 263 13.00 -15.26 -19.98
N ASN A 264 12.59 -16.40 -19.41
CA ASN A 264 11.40 -17.09 -19.87
C ASN A 264 10.11 -16.41 -19.37
N LEU A 265 9.08 -16.48 -20.22
CA LEU A 265 7.75 -15.96 -19.92
C LEU A 265 7.14 -16.72 -18.73
N TYR A 266 6.61 -15.97 -17.78
CA TYR A 266 5.82 -16.50 -16.67
C TYR A 266 4.56 -17.16 -17.21
N THR A 267 4.35 -18.41 -16.80
CA THR A 267 3.11 -19.14 -17.05
C THR A 267 2.46 -19.53 -15.72
N PRO A 268 1.12 -19.40 -15.60
CA PRO A 268 0.39 -19.95 -14.46
C PRO A 268 0.59 -21.46 -14.35
N PRO A 269 0.39 -22.06 -13.16
CA PRO A 269 0.51 -23.51 -13.03
C PRO A 269 -0.61 -24.20 -13.80
N THR A 270 -0.37 -25.44 -14.24
CA THR A 270 -1.29 -26.20 -15.11
C THR A 270 -2.67 -26.44 -14.49
N TRP A 271 -2.76 -26.52 -13.15
CA TRP A 271 -4.03 -26.63 -12.43
C TRP A 271 -4.79 -25.28 -12.32
N ASN A 272 -4.17 -24.17 -12.73
CA ASN A 272 -4.75 -22.82 -12.69
C ASN A 272 -4.36 -21.99 -13.92
N LEU A 273 -4.48 -22.55 -15.13
CA LEU A 273 -4.16 -21.82 -16.38
C LEU A 273 -4.93 -20.49 -16.50
N ASP A 274 -6.15 -20.45 -15.98
CA ASP A 274 -7.04 -19.28 -16.00
C ASP A 274 -6.83 -18.31 -14.82
N GLN A 275 -5.68 -18.39 -14.14
CA GLN A 275 -5.38 -17.61 -12.93
C GLN A 275 -5.65 -16.11 -13.11
N ARG A 276 -5.28 -15.54 -14.27
CA ARG A 276 -5.44 -14.11 -14.55
C ARG A 276 -6.92 -13.72 -14.54
N ASN A 277 -7.75 -14.45 -15.27
CA ASN A 277 -9.18 -14.14 -15.37
C ASN A 277 -9.87 -14.34 -14.03
N LYS A 278 -9.52 -15.37 -13.24
CA LYS A 278 -10.04 -15.53 -11.88
C LYS A 278 -9.74 -14.34 -10.97
N ILE A 279 -8.55 -13.74 -11.08
CA ILE A 279 -8.20 -12.52 -10.34
C ILE A 279 -9.03 -11.33 -10.84
N ILE A 280 -9.15 -11.18 -12.16
CA ILE A 280 -9.96 -10.11 -12.78
C ILE A 280 -11.43 -10.24 -12.34
N ASP A 281 -12.00 -11.43 -12.40
CA ASP A 281 -13.38 -11.74 -12.01
C ASP A 281 -13.61 -11.46 -10.52
N LEU A 282 -12.68 -11.84 -9.65
CA LEU A 282 -12.72 -11.45 -8.24
C LEU A 282 -12.83 -9.93 -8.10
N ILE A 283 -11.97 -9.17 -8.79
CA ILE A 283 -11.97 -7.71 -8.72
C ILE A 283 -13.27 -7.13 -9.27
N ARG A 284 -13.80 -7.66 -10.37
CA ARG A 284 -15.05 -7.22 -10.99
C ARG A 284 -16.25 -7.48 -10.09
N ASN A 285 -16.32 -8.66 -9.47
CA ASN A 285 -17.43 -9.09 -8.62
C ASN A 285 -17.46 -8.42 -7.23
N MET A 286 -16.40 -7.72 -6.83
CA MET A 286 -16.46 -6.83 -5.67
C MET A 286 -17.40 -5.64 -5.93
N THR A 287 -17.93 -5.06 -4.86
CA THR A 287 -18.74 -3.83 -4.94
C THR A 287 -17.86 -2.61 -4.73
N PHE A 288 -18.07 -1.54 -5.51
CA PHE A 288 -17.48 -0.23 -5.20
C PHE A 288 -18.27 0.42 -4.06
N LYS A 289 -17.60 0.84 -2.98
CA LYS A 289 -18.23 1.57 -1.87
C LYS A 289 -17.80 3.02 -1.89
N SER A 290 -18.75 3.92 -1.67
CA SER A 290 -18.45 5.33 -1.46
C SER A 290 -17.50 5.49 -0.27
N ILE A 291 -16.52 6.38 -0.38
CA ILE A 291 -15.64 6.72 0.73
C ILE A 291 -16.23 7.90 1.49
N PRO A 292 -16.71 7.72 2.74
CA PRO A 292 -17.09 8.86 3.57
C PRO A 292 -15.85 9.71 3.88
N LYS A 293 -16.01 11.03 3.86
CA LYS A 293 -14.93 11.95 4.26
C LYS A 293 -14.47 11.61 5.68
N GLY A 294 -13.17 11.38 5.85
CA GLY A 294 -12.57 11.03 7.13
C GLY A 294 -12.63 9.55 7.51
N LEU A 295 -13.19 8.66 6.68
CA LEU A 295 -13.17 7.22 6.95
C LEU A 295 -11.79 6.60 6.72
N PHE A 296 -10.95 7.18 5.86
CA PHE A 296 -9.55 6.75 5.79
C PHE A 296 -8.75 7.45 6.87
N ASN A 297 -8.31 6.67 7.86
CA ASN A 297 -7.47 7.17 8.93
C ASN A 297 -6.01 7.17 8.49
N TYR A 298 -5.25 8.12 9.05
CA TYR A 298 -3.80 8.03 9.01
C TYR A 298 -3.42 6.69 9.66
N SER A 299 -2.89 5.76 8.86
CA SER A 299 -2.31 4.51 9.35
C SER A 299 -1.08 4.87 10.16
N SER A 300 -1.31 5.19 11.42
CA SER A 300 -0.27 5.70 12.26
C SER A 300 -0.45 4.99 13.58
N SER A 301 0.53 4.15 13.88
CA SER A 301 0.76 3.60 15.22
C SER A 301 0.51 4.69 16.28
N VAL A 302 0.17 4.29 17.50
CA VAL A 302 -0.06 5.23 18.62
C VAL A 302 1.09 6.24 18.71
N GLU A 303 2.30 5.76 18.53
CA GLU A 303 3.54 6.54 18.50
C GLU A 303 3.55 7.61 17.39
N VAL A 304 3.14 7.29 16.15
CA VAL A 304 3.02 8.29 15.07
C VAL A 304 1.92 9.32 15.38
N ARG A 305 0.80 8.91 16.00
CA ARG A 305 -0.27 9.86 16.37
C ARG A 305 0.20 10.84 17.42
N GLU A 306 0.93 10.35 18.42
CA GLU A 306 1.53 11.19 19.46
C GLU A 306 2.54 12.16 18.85
N GLN A 307 3.43 11.68 17.98
CA GLN A 307 4.45 12.51 17.32
C GLN A 307 3.82 13.55 16.38
N MET A 308 2.78 13.18 15.63
CA MET A 308 2.03 14.12 14.80
C MET A 308 1.21 15.11 15.63
N SER A 309 0.56 14.68 16.71
CA SER A 309 -0.18 15.56 17.61
C SER A 309 0.74 16.58 18.27
N ILE A 310 1.94 16.15 18.68
CA ILE A 310 2.99 17.04 19.21
C ILE A 310 3.43 18.04 18.14
N ALA A 311 3.71 17.58 16.91
CA ALA A 311 4.08 18.46 15.80
C ALA A 311 2.97 19.49 15.50
N PHE A 312 1.70 19.07 15.46
CA PHE A 312 0.56 19.97 15.21
C PHE A 312 0.36 20.98 16.33
N GLU A 313 0.46 20.59 17.60
CA GLU A 313 0.34 21.52 18.74
C GLU A 313 1.50 22.51 18.80
N ILE A 314 2.73 22.11 18.44
CA ILE A 314 3.86 23.04 18.29
C ILE A 314 3.61 24.06 17.17
N VAL A 315 3.15 23.60 16.00
CA VAL A 315 2.81 24.48 14.87
C VAL A 315 1.69 25.45 15.25
N LYS A 316 0.64 24.97 15.91
CA LYS A 316 -0.49 25.76 16.39
C LYS A 316 -0.06 26.79 17.44
N THR A 317 0.82 26.40 18.36
CA THR A 317 1.37 27.30 19.40
C THR A 317 2.26 28.38 18.80
N LYS A 318 3.12 28.03 17.82
CA LYS A 318 3.94 29.00 17.07
C LYS A 318 3.10 29.91 16.17
N ALA A 319 2.05 29.40 15.54
CA ALA A 319 1.12 30.21 14.76
C ALA A 319 0.36 31.20 15.67
N ALA A 320 -0.06 30.76 16.87
CA ALA A 320 -0.72 31.62 17.85
C ALA A 320 0.22 32.70 18.41
N SER A 321 1.50 32.39 18.65
CA SER A 321 2.48 33.38 19.10
C SER A 321 2.83 34.40 18.02
N LEU A 322 2.93 33.97 16.76
CA LEU A 322 3.07 34.86 15.60
C LEU A 322 1.85 35.78 15.44
N LEU A 323 0.63 35.24 15.56
CA LEU A 323 -0.60 36.04 15.51
C LEU A 323 -0.68 37.05 16.67
N GLN A 324 -0.28 36.69 17.89
CA GLN A 324 -0.17 37.65 19.00
C GLN A 324 0.88 38.74 18.74
N TYR A 325 1.98 38.42 18.07
CA TYR A 325 3.01 39.37 17.71
C TYR A 325 2.51 40.38 16.66
N PHE A 326 1.81 39.92 15.62
CA PHE A 326 1.18 40.78 14.62
C PHE A 326 0.03 41.63 15.19
N CYS A 327 -0.78 41.07 16.09
CA CYS A 327 -1.80 41.84 16.80
C CYS A 327 -1.20 42.92 17.72
N ARG A 328 -0.01 42.72 18.29
CA ARG A 328 0.69 43.76 19.08
C ARG A 328 1.35 44.83 18.22
N ALA A 329 1.87 44.47 17.04
CA ALA A 329 2.48 45.39 16.10
C ALA A 329 1.47 46.30 15.37
N SER A 330 0.17 45.99 15.46
CA SER A 330 -0.91 46.77 14.84
C SER A 330 -1.50 47.85 15.78
N PHE A 331 -0.96 48.00 17.00
CA PHE A 331 -1.40 48.97 18.02
C PHE A 331 -0.29 49.93 18.50
N THR A 332 0.78 50.07 17.72
CA THR A 332 1.85 51.08 17.90
C THR A 332 2.02 51.88 16.63
#